data_AF-A0A7C8LS69-F1
#
_entry.id   AF-A0A7C8LS69-F1
#
_cell.length_a   1.000
_cell.length_b   1.000
_cell.length_c   1.000
_cell.angle_alpha   90.00
_cell.angle_beta   90.00
_cell.angle_gamma   90.00
#
_symmetry.space_group_name_H-M   'P 1'
#
loop_
_entity.id
_entity.type
_entity.pdbx_description
1 polymer ?
#
loop_
_entity_poly.entity_id
_entity_poly.type
_entity_poly.pdbx_seq_one_letter_code
_entity_poly.pdbx_strand_id
1 'polypeptide(L)'
;MIRLDAVSKQHGSQILFLEASMTAFRGDKVGLVGPNGSGKSTIFRLIVKEEPPDAGQVSIDRGVTVGYFGQDVGEMNGRSVIEETLAGAGAVSEAGAELRQLEHAMADPARAAEMDALVERFGHVQARFDELDGYALDARAREILAGLGFHADVVEGDVGKLSGGWKMRVALARILLMRPDALLLDEPTNHLDIESIIWLERFLHEFEGALILTSHDREFLNRLVTKIVEIDSGELTTYSGDYDFYERQRALLDVQQQAQFDRQKSMLAKEEAFIARFKARASHAAQVQSRIKKVDKIEKVQPPRSRKVVEFEFRAPPRSGE
;
A
#
# COMPACT_ATOMS: atom_id res chain seq x y z
N MET A 1 0.05 13.85 8.03
CA MET A 1 1.28 13.38 7.38
C MET A 1 1.58 11.97 7.88
N ILE A 2 2.09 11.10 7.02
CA ILE A 2 2.69 9.81 7.38
C ILE A 2 4.17 9.90 7.03
N ARG A 3 5.05 9.59 7.99
CA ARG A 3 6.51 9.65 7.80
C ARG A 3 7.18 8.40 8.37
N LEU A 4 8.01 7.77 7.53
CA LEU A 4 9.00 6.78 7.92
C LEU A 4 10.36 7.48 7.93
N ASP A 5 11.07 7.41 9.05
CA ASP A 5 12.35 8.08 9.27
C ASP A 5 13.42 7.06 9.66
N ALA A 6 14.40 6.85 8.76
CA ALA A 6 15.50 5.91 8.90
C ALA A 6 15.08 4.51 9.38
N VAL A 7 13.95 4.00 8.85
CA VAL A 7 13.37 2.72 9.27
C VAL A 7 14.20 1.56 8.77
N SER A 8 14.59 0.68 9.70
CA SER A 8 15.20 -0.61 9.39
C SER A 8 14.27 -1.74 9.82
N LYS A 9 14.17 -2.79 8.99
CA LYS A 9 13.35 -3.97 9.26
C LYS A 9 13.96 -5.22 8.66
N GLN A 10 14.00 -6.30 9.43
CA GLN A 10 14.50 -7.60 9.03
C GLN A 10 13.54 -8.71 9.43
N HIS A 11 13.27 -9.64 8.50
CA HIS A 11 12.49 -10.86 8.75
C HIS A 11 13.42 -12.07 8.64
N GLY A 12 13.73 -12.70 9.78
CA GLY A 12 14.68 -13.81 9.80
C GLY A 12 16.06 -13.37 9.30
N SER A 13 16.52 -13.92 8.17
CA SER A 13 17.78 -13.53 7.51
C SER A 13 17.61 -12.48 6.41
N GLN A 14 16.38 -12.12 6.05
CA GLN A 14 16.09 -11.19 4.96
C GLN A 14 15.95 -9.77 5.50
N ILE A 15 16.85 -8.87 5.10
CA ILE A 15 16.72 -7.43 5.34
C ILE A 15 15.68 -6.89 4.35
N LEU A 16 14.61 -6.31 4.88
CA LEU A 16 13.55 -5.69 4.09
C LEU A 16 13.81 -4.20 3.88
N PHE A 17 14.25 -3.51 4.93
CA PHE A 17 14.57 -2.07 4.93
C PHE A 17 15.87 -1.80 5.67
N LEU A 18 16.67 -0.87 5.15
CA LEU A 18 17.91 -0.38 5.76
C LEU A 18 17.88 1.16 5.73
N GLU A 19 17.69 1.78 6.89
CA GLU A 19 17.61 3.25 7.05
C GLU A 19 16.64 3.93 6.06
N ALA A 20 15.56 3.22 5.72
CA ALA A 20 14.60 3.64 4.70
C ALA A 20 13.75 4.81 5.18
N SER A 21 13.60 5.82 4.33
CA SER A 21 12.82 7.02 4.65
C SER A 21 11.82 7.34 3.55
N MET A 22 10.59 7.69 3.92
CA MET A 22 9.58 8.18 3.00
C MET A 22 8.59 9.09 3.72
N THR A 23 7.88 9.92 2.96
CA THR A 23 6.83 10.78 3.49
C THR A 23 5.66 10.84 2.54
N ALA A 24 4.46 10.71 3.09
CA ALA A 24 3.19 10.92 2.40
C ALA A 24 2.41 12.05 3.09
N PHE A 25 2.10 13.08 2.31
CA PHE A 25 1.30 14.22 2.72
C PHE A 25 -0.17 14.01 2.34
N ARG A 26 -1.08 14.79 2.94
CA ARG A 26 -2.48 14.81 2.49
C ARG A 26 -2.52 15.23 1.01
N GLY A 27 -3.34 14.55 0.22
CA GLY A 27 -3.45 14.74 -1.23
C GLY A 27 -2.37 14.01 -2.06
N ASP A 28 -1.34 13.44 -1.43
CA ASP A 28 -0.40 12.58 -2.16
C ASP A 28 -1.10 11.29 -2.60
N LYS A 29 -0.87 10.88 -3.84
CA LYS A 29 -1.26 9.57 -4.37
C LYS A 29 0.01 8.79 -4.71
N VAL A 30 0.40 7.90 -3.80
CA VAL A 30 1.68 7.19 -3.81
C VAL A 30 1.49 5.75 -4.26
N GLY A 31 2.16 5.37 -5.35
CA GLY A 31 2.29 3.97 -5.76
C GLY A 31 3.55 3.34 -5.15
N LEU A 32 3.37 2.26 -4.39
CA LEU A 32 4.46 1.43 -3.88
C LEU A 32 4.80 0.33 -4.88
N VAL A 33 6.01 0.37 -5.43
CA VAL A 33 6.48 -0.60 -6.43
C VAL A 33 7.72 -1.34 -5.92
N GLY A 34 7.88 -2.60 -6.30
CA GLY A 34 9.02 -3.40 -5.86
C GLY A 34 8.79 -4.88 -6.14
N PRO A 35 9.84 -5.71 -6.13
CA PRO A 35 9.71 -7.13 -6.40
C PRO A 35 8.85 -7.84 -5.35
N ASN A 36 8.39 -9.05 -5.66
CA ASN A 36 7.67 -9.86 -4.68
C ASN A 36 8.60 -10.18 -3.50
N GLY A 37 8.09 -10.03 -2.28
CA GLY A 37 8.88 -10.17 -1.06
C GLY A 37 9.79 -8.98 -0.74
N SER A 38 9.66 -7.83 -1.43
CA SER A 38 10.42 -6.62 -1.09
C SER A 38 9.98 -5.94 0.21
N GLY A 39 8.83 -6.31 0.77
CA GLY A 39 8.29 -5.70 1.99
C GLY A 39 7.17 -4.69 1.78
N LYS A 40 6.56 -4.59 0.58
CA LYS A 40 5.42 -3.68 0.30
C LYS A 40 4.33 -3.73 1.40
N SER A 41 3.78 -4.92 1.67
CA SER A 41 2.78 -5.12 2.73
C SER A 41 3.36 -4.84 4.12
N THR A 42 4.66 -5.07 4.34
CA THR A 42 5.33 -4.74 5.60
C THR A 42 5.36 -3.23 5.85
N ILE A 43 5.51 -2.38 4.81
CA ILE A 43 5.35 -0.92 4.97
C ILE A 43 3.98 -0.58 5.53
N PHE A 44 2.91 -1.20 5.01
CA PHE A 44 1.58 -0.96 5.53
C PHE A 44 1.44 -1.37 6.99
N ARG A 45 1.91 -2.57 7.36
CA ARG A 45 1.88 -3.06 8.75
C ARG A 45 2.70 -2.20 9.70
N LEU A 46 3.81 -1.62 9.24
CA LEU A 46 4.60 -0.63 9.99
C LEU A 46 3.81 0.67 10.21
N ILE A 47 3.08 1.15 9.19
CA ILE A 47 2.25 2.37 9.29
C ILE A 47 1.07 2.16 10.24
N VAL A 48 0.33 1.05 10.13
CA VAL A 48 -0.79 0.75 11.03
C VAL A 48 -0.36 0.24 12.40
N LYS A 49 0.95 0.14 12.66
CA LYS A 49 1.56 -0.31 13.92
C LYS A 49 1.20 -1.74 14.31
N GLU A 50 0.85 -2.57 13.33
CA GLU A 50 0.74 -4.03 13.51
C GLU A 50 2.12 -4.66 13.73
N GLU A 51 3.16 -4.07 13.15
CA GLU A 51 4.55 -4.45 13.38
C GLU A 51 5.39 -3.22 13.76
N PRO A 52 6.31 -3.32 14.75
CA PRO A 52 7.26 -2.25 15.04
C PRO A 52 8.46 -2.30 14.07
N PRO A 53 9.11 -1.16 13.78
CA PRO A 53 10.42 -1.14 13.13
C PRO A 53 11.50 -1.67 14.08
N ASP A 54 12.58 -2.22 13.54
CA ASP A 54 13.71 -2.69 14.35
C ASP A 54 14.65 -1.53 14.73
N ALA A 55 14.74 -0.52 13.86
CA ALA A 55 15.36 0.78 14.13
C ALA A 55 14.64 1.88 13.35
N GLY A 56 14.85 3.14 13.74
CA GLY A 56 14.17 4.30 13.16
C GLY A 56 12.77 4.50 13.74
N GLN A 57 11.95 5.31 13.07
CA GLN A 57 10.62 5.66 13.56
C GLN A 57 9.58 5.76 12.44
N VAL A 58 8.37 5.30 12.75
CA VAL A 58 7.16 5.56 11.96
C VAL A 58 6.29 6.54 12.74
N SER A 59 5.90 7.64 12.10
CA SER A 59 5.10 8.69 12.70
C SER A 59 3.92 9.06 11.82
N ILE A 60 2.79 9.31 12.47
CA ILE A 60 1.54 9.77 11.86
C ILE A 60 1.11 11.00 12.65
N ASP A 61 0.72 12.08 11.96
CA ASP A 61 0.25 13.30 12.62
C ASP A 61 -0.92 13.00 13.56
N ARG A 62 -0.98 13.74 14.67
CA ARG A 62 -2.05 13.57 15.66
C ARG A 62 -3.42 13.84 15.03
N GLY A 63 -4.36 12.94 15.27
CA GLY A 63 -5.74 13.03 14.77
C GLY A 63 -5.93 12.49 13.35
N VAL A 64 -4.87 12.12 12.62
CA VAL A 64 -5.01 11.49 11.31
C VAL A 64 -5.51 10.05 11.46
N THR A 65 -6.64 9.77 10.85
CA THR A 65 -7.21 8.42 10.76
C THR A 65 -6.63 7.67 9.55
N VAL A 66 -6.33 6.38 9.71
CA VAL A 66 -5.75 5.55 8.65
C VAL A 66 -6.64 4.33 8.41
N GLY A 67 -7.12 4.16 7.18
CA GLY A 67 -7.78 2.94 6.74
C GLY A 67 -6.80 2.04 5.99
N TYR A 68 -6.79 0.75 6.29
CA TYR A 68 -5.89 -0.22 5.67
C TYR A 68 -6.67 -1.40 5.09
N PHE A 69 -6.56 -1.58 3.79
CA PHE A 69 -7.05 -2.75 3.06
C PHE A 69 -5.89 -3.71 2.82
N GLY A 70 -5.87 -4.79 3.59
CA GLY A 70 -4.93 -5.91 3.43
C GLY A 70 -5.56 -7.10 2.70
N GLN A 71 -4.74 -8.11 2.43
CA GLN A 71 -5.17 -9.34 1.75
C GLN A 71 -5.95 -10.31 2.65
N ASP A 72 -5.86 -10.17 3.97
CA ASP A 72 -6.63 -10.96 4.93
C ASP A 72 -7.83 -10.16 5.42
N VAL A 73 -9.03 -10.65 5.10
CA VAL A 73 -10.30 -9.99 5.41
C VAL A 73 -11.02 -10.62 6.60
N GLY A 74 -10.39 -11.60 7.26
CA GLY A 74 -10.95 -12.34 8.39
C GLY A 74 -12.18 -13.17 8.03
N GLU A 75 -12.79 -13.78 9.04
CA GLU A 75 -14.06 -14.50 8.87
C GLU A 75 -15.24 -13.53 8.92
N MET A 76 -16.01 -13.48 7.84
CA MET A 76 -17.29 -12.76 7.76
C MET A 76 -18.43 -13.78 7.69
N ASN A 77 -19.27 -13.83 8.72
CA ASN A 77 -20.45 -14.70 8.83
C ASN A 77 -21.53 -14.05 9.72
N GLY A 78 -22.79 -14.39 9.48
CA GLY A 78 -23.90 -14.08 10.40
C GLY A 78 -24.44 -12.65 10.34
N ARG A 79 -24.08 -11.90 9.30
CA ARG A 79 -24.58 -10.55 9.00
C ARG A 79 -24.87 -10.43 7.51
N SER A 80 -25.77 -9.50 7.15
CA SER A 80 -25.92 -9.15 5.74
C SER A 80 -24.70 -8.39 5.21
N VAL A 81 -24.54 -8.32 3.89
CA VAL A 81 -23.45 -7.57 3.26
C VAL A 81 -23.50 -6.08 3.64
N ILE A 82 -24.70 -5.48 3.67
CA ILE A 82 -24.87 -4.10 4.11
C ILE A 82 -24.50 -3.92 5.58
N GLU A 83 -24.93 -4.81 6.47
CA GLU A 83 -24.59 -4.75 7.90
C GLU A 83 -23.09 -4.87 8.15
N GLU A 84 -22.41 -5.78 7.44
CA GLU A 84 -20.96 -5.95 7.53
C GLU A 84 -20.21 -4.71 7.01
N THR A 85 -20.72 -4.07 5.95
CA THR A 85 -20.16 -2.83 5.40
C THR A 85 -20.36 -1.67 6.39
N LEU A 86 -21.56 -1.51 6.93
CA LEU A 86 -21.91 -0.49 7.92
C LEU A 86 -21.14 -0.65 9.23
N ALA A 87 -20.78 -1.88 9.61
CA ALA A 87 -19.92 -2.12 10.77
C ALA A 87 -18.54 -1.45 10.64
N GLY A 88 -18.09 -1.16 9.42
CA GLY A 88 -16.87 -0.38 9.15
C GLY A 88 -16.92 1.05 9.61
N ALA A 89 -18.11 1.68 9.61
CA ALA A 89 -18.26 3.10 9.90
C ALA A 89 -18.02 3.47 11.38
N GLY A 90 -17.60 2.51 12.22
CA GLY A 90 -17.15 2.71 13.60
C GLY A 90 -18.12 3.58 14.40
N ALA A 91 -17.66 4.76 14.79
CA ALA A 91 -18.41 5.73 15.59
C ALA A 91 -19.82 6.05 15.06
N VAL A 92 -20.02 6.10 13.74
CA VAL A 92 -21.33 6.41 13.15
C VAL A 92 -22.30 5.22 13.34
N SER A 93 -21.79 4.01 13.13
CA SER A 93 -22.54 2.77 13.30
C SER A 93 -22.90 2.52 14.76
N GLU A 94 -21.96 2.77 15.68
CA GLU A 94 -22.16 2.72 17.12
C GLU A 94 -23.24 3.70 17.58
N ALA A 95 -23.16 4.96 17.15
CA ALA A 95 -24.17 5.97 17.47
C ALA A 95 -25.56 5.56 16.93
N GLY A 96 -25.63 5.04 15.70
CA GLY A 96 -26.89 4.57 15.12
C GLY A 96 -27.47 3.34 15.86
N ALA A 97 -26.63 2.41 16.31
CA ALA A 97 -27.05 1.27 17.10
C ALA A 97 -27.56 1.69 18.49
N GLU A 98 -26.87 2.66 19.12
CA GLU A 98 -27.27 3.23 20.39
C GLU A 98 -28.61 3.97 20.28
N LEU A 99 -28.82 4.76 19.22
CA LEU A 99 -30.11 5.41 18.96
C LEU A 99 -31.27 4.42 18.93
N ARG A 100 -31.12 3.31 18.20
CA ARG A 100 -32.16 2.26 18.15
C ARG A 100 -32.45 1.64 19.52
N GLN A 101 -31.42 1.45 20.35
CA GLN A 101 -31.59 0.94 21.69
C GLN A 101 -32.30 1.94 22.61
N LEU A 102 -31.97 3.23 22.50
CA LEU A 102 -32.60 4.30 23.24
C LEU A 102 -34.05 4.49 22.83
N GLU A 103 -34.37 4.43 21.53
CA GLU A 103 -35.76 4.43 21.02
C GLU A 103 -36.57 3.28 21.62
N HIS A 104 -36.00 2.07 21.63
CA HIS A 104 -36.65 0.92 22.23
C HIS A 104 -36.86 1.08 23.74
N ALA A 105 -35.86 1.62 24.46
CA ALA A 105 -35.93 1.87 25.89
C ALA A 105 -36.96 2.94 26.26
N MET A 106 -37.06 4.01 25.47
CA MET A 106 -38.07 5.07 25.66
C MET A 106 -39.49 4.57 25.35
N ALA A 107 -39.64 3.55 24.51
CA ALA A 107 -40.92 2.92 24.22
C ALA A 107 -41.39 1.95 25.33
N ASP A 108 -40.54 1.60 26.30
CA ASP A 108 -40.86 0.67 27.39
C ASP A 108 -41.47 1.38 28.62
N PRO A 109 -42.77 1.17 28.93
CA PRO A 109 -43.42 1.77 30.09
C PRO A 109 -42.78 1.38 31.43
N ALA A 110 -42.07 0.25 31.52
CA ALA A 110 -41.40 -0.19 32.73
C ALA A 110 -40.19 0.68 33.09
N ARG A 111 -39.66 1.45 32.13
CA ARG A 111 -38.50 2.34 32.30
C ARG A 111 -38.89 3.81 32.47
N ALA A 112 -40.15 4.11 32.77
CA ALA A 112 -40.65 5.48 32.92
C ALA A 112 -39.86 6.33 33.96
N ALA A 113 -39.32 5.69 35.00
CA ALA A 113 -38.50 6.36 36.02
C ALA A 113 -37.14 6.85 35.49
N GLU A 114 -36.66 6.30 34.37
CA GLU A 114 -35.40 6.66 33.72
C GLU A 114 -35.58 7.59 32.51
N MET A 115 -36.83 8.00 32.21
CA MET A 115 -37.19 8.70 30.98
C MET A 115 -36.37 9.96 30.74
N ASP A 116 -36.20 10.81 31.75
CA ASP A 116 -35.44 12.06 31.62
C ASP A 116 -33.98 11.80 31.20
N ALA A 117 -33.34 10.79 31.78
CA ALA A 117 -31.98 10.39 31.43
C ALA A 117 -31.88 9.75 30.03
N LEU A 118 -32.89 8.97 29.63
CA LEU A 118 -32.96 8.39 28.29
C LEU A 118 -33.10 9.47 27.22
N VAL A 119 -33.95 10.48 27.46
CA VAL A 119 -34.15 11.61 26.53
C VAL A 119 -32.90 12.47 26.42
N GLU A 120 -32.22 12.78 27.54
CA GLU A 120 -30.97 13.52 27.53
C GLU A 120 -29.88 12.77 26.73
N ARG A 121 -29.72 11.47 26.99
CA ARG A 121 -28.77 10.63 26.25
C ARG A 121 -29.12 10.55 24.76
N PHE A 122 -30.39 10.37 24.42
CA PHE A 122 -30.88 10.33 23.04
C PHE A 122 -30.51 11.61 22.29
N GLY A 123 -30.75 12.78 22.89
CA GLY A 123 -30.39 14.07 22.27
C GLY A 123 -28.90 14.19 21.98
N HIS A 124 -28.03 13.75 22.90
CA HIS A 124 -26.58 13.75 22.68
C HIS A 124 -26.13 12.80 21.58
N VAL A 125 -26.65 11.57 21.57
CA VAL A 125 -26.28 10.56 20.56
C VAL A 125 -26.83 10.98 19.19
N GLN A 126 -28.02 11.57 19.14
CA GLN A 126 -28.63 12.06 17.90
C GLN A 126 -27.79 13.19 17.30
N ALA A 127 -27.41 14.19 18.09
CA ALA A 127 -26.55 15.27 17.61
C ALA A 127 -25.21 14.75 17.06
N ARG A 128 -24.61 13.76 17.72
CA ARG A 128 -23.38 13.11 17.23
C ARG A 128 -23.61 12.31 15.95
N PHE A 129 -24.74 11.60 15.84
CA PHE A 129 -25.09 10.84 14.64
C PHE A 129 -25.29 11.77 13.43
N ASP A 130 -25.91 12.93 13.64
CA ASP A 130 -26.12 13.97 12.64
C ASP A 130 -24.79 14.60 12.20
N GLU A 131 -23.92 14.95 13.16
CA GLU A 131 -22.58 15.49 12.89
C GLU A 131 -21.73 14.51 12.04
N LEU A 132 -21.94 13.21 12.24
CA LEU A 132 -21.26 12.15 11.50
C LEU A 132 -21.94 11.79 10.17
N ASP A 133 -22.96 12.55 9.75
CA ASP A 133 -23.74 12.31 8.54
C ASP A 133 -24.34 10.88 8.50
N GLY A 134 -24.85 10.44 9.67
CA GLY A 134 -25.32 9.08 9.89
C GLY A 134 -26.56 8.71 9.06
N TYR A 135 -27.44 9.66 8.78
CA TYR A 135 -28.64 9.40 7.96
C TYR A 135 -28.31 9.08 6.50
N ALA A 136 -27.20 9.61 5.96
CA ALA A 136 -26.72 9.28 4.62
C ALA A 136 -25.88 8.00 4.58
N LEU A 137 -25.55 7.40 5.72
CA LEU A 137 -24.60 6.28 5.81
C LEU A 137 -25.06 5.06 5.02
N ASP A 138 -26.34 4.66 5.15
CA ASP A 138 -26.90 3.51 4.44
C ASP A 138 -26.87 3.72 2.91
N ALA A 139 -27.30 4.89 2.45
CA ALA A 139 -27.27 5.25 1.04
C ALA A 139 -25.84 5.23 0.47
N ARG A 140 -24.87 5.80 1.19
CA ARG A 140 -23.44 5.78 0.81
C ARG A 140 -22.89 4.36 0.78
N ALA A 141 -23.22 3.53 1.75
CA ALA A 141 -22.78 2.13 1.78
C ALA A 141 -23.32 1.36 0.57
N ARG A 142 -24.60 1.55 0.21
CA ARG A 142 -25.21 0.95 -0.98
C ARG A 142 -24.57 1.46 -2.27
N GLU A 143 -24.25 2.75 -2.36
CA GLU A 143 -23.57 3.33 -3.52
C GLU A 143 -22.18 2.72 -3.73
N ILE A 144 -21.39 2.59 -2.66
CA ILE A 144 -20.06 1.96 -2.69
C ILE A 144 -20.18 0.49 -3.09
N LEU A 145 -21.11 -0.25 -2.49
CA LEU A 145 -21.34 -1.66 -2.83
C LEU A 145 -21.78 -1.82 -4.29
N ALA A 146 -22.68 -0.98 -4.78
CA ALA A 146 -23.09 -1.00 -6.18
C ALA A 146 -21.92 -0.72 -7.13
N GLY A 147 -21.07 0.26 -6.79
CA GLY A 147 -19.85 0.58 -7.53
C GLY A 147 -18.82 -0.55 -7.56
N LEU A 148 -18.80 -1.40 -6.53
CA LEU A 148 -17.99 -2.62 -6.46
C LEU A 148 -18.69 -3.86 -7.04
N GLY A 149 -19.81 -3.66 -7.74
CA GLY A 149 -20.51 -4.71 -8.50
C GLY A 149 -21.56 -5.50 -7.72
N PHE A 150 -21.98 -5.08 -6.52
CA PHE A 150 -23.04 -5.76 -5.78
C PHE A 150 -24.44 -5.37 -6.28
N HIS A 151 -25.27 -6.38 -6.57
CA HIS A 151 -26.69 -6.19 -6.85
C HIS A 151 -27.52 -6.09 -5.56
N ALA A 152 -28.62 -5.34 -5.60
CA ALA A 152 -29.50 -5.10 -4.45
C ALA A 152 -29.93 -6.39 -3.72
N ASP A 153 -30.23 -7.46 -4.47
CA ASP A 153 -30.68 -8.74 -3.93
C ASP A 153 -29.59 -9.44 -3.09
N VAL A 154 -28.31 -9.21 -3.43
CA VAL A 154 -27.15 -9.78 -2.74
C VAL A 154 -26.78 -8.96 -1.51
N VAL A 155 -27.02 -7.64 -1.54
CA VAL A 155 -26.68 -6.70 -0.47
C VAL A 155 -27.41 -7.05 0.85
N GLU A 156 -28.65 -7.54 0.76
CA GLU A 156 -29.44 -7.99 1.92
C GLU A 156 -29.11 -9.44 2.34
N GLY A 157 -28.36 -10.17 1.52
CA GLY A 157 -27.99 -11.56 1.76
C GLY A 157 -26.86 -11.72 2.77
N ASP A 158 -26.77 -12.92 3.36
CA ASP A 158 -25.70 -13.29 4.31
C ASP A 158 -24.32 -13.27 3.64
N VAL A 159 -23.40 -12.47 4.20
CA VAL A 159 -22.02 -12.34 3.76
C VAL A 159 -21.26 -13.67 3.81
N GLY A 160 -21.67 -14.60 4.69
CA GLY A 160 -21.07 -15.93 4.84
C GLY A 160 -21.14 -16.77 3.56
N LYS A 161 -22.15 -16.54 2.71
CA LYS A 161 -22.40 -17.28 1.46
C LYS A 161 -21.57 -16.77 0.27
N LEU A 162 -20.89 -15.64 0.42
CA LEU A 162 -20.06 -15.06 -0.63
C LEU A 162 -18.75 -15.84 -0.82
N SER A 163 -18.23 -15.85 -2.05
CA SER A 163 -16.88 -16.35 -2.31
C SER A 163 -15.83 -15.41 -1.69
N GLY A 164 -14.60 -15.89 -1.50
CA GLY A 164 -13.51 -15.09 -0.92
C GLY A 164 -13.28 -13.76 -1.64
N GLY A 165 -13.34 -13.74 -2.98
CA GLY A 165 -13.21 -12.51 -3.76
C GLY A 165 -14.33 -11.51 -3.48
N TRP A 166 -15.57 -11.98 -3.35
CA TRP A 166 -16.70 -11.12 -2.98
C TRP A 166 -16.57 -10.60 -1.53
N LYS A 167 -16.11 -11.43 -0.59
CA LYS A 167 -15.80 -10.99 0.79
C LYS A 167 -14.71 -9.91 0.80
N MET A 168 -13.71 -10.00 -0.07
CA MET A 168 -12.71 -8.95 -0.25
C MET A 168 -13.31 -7.64 -0.74
N ARG A 169 -14.28 -7.68 -1.66
CA ARG A 169 -15.00 -6.46 -2.09
C ARG A 169 -15.79 -5.85 -0.94
N VAL A 170 -16.42 -6.64 -0.06
CA VAL A 170 -17.08 -6.13 1.15
C VAL A 170 -16.07 -5.47 2.10
N ALA A 171 -14.89 -6.08 2.31
CA ALA A 171 -13.84 -5.49 3.13
C ALA A 171 -13.34 -4.15 2.57
N LEU A 172 -13.18 -4.06 1.24
CA LEU A 172 -12.84 -2.81 0.58
C LEU A 172 -13.95 -1.78 0.78
N ALA A 173 -15.21 -2.13 0.54
CA ALA A 173 -16.36 -1.26 0.75
C ALA A 173 -16.39 -0.69 2.19
N ARG A 174 -16.14 -1.56 3.17
CA ARG A 174 -16.08 -1.23 4.60
C ARG A 174 -15.06 -0.14 4.89
N ILE A 175 -13.87 -0.20 4.29
CA ILE A 175 -12.79 0.77 4.50
C ILE A 175 -13.07 2.07 3.73
N LEU A 176 -13.60 2.00 2.51
CA LEU A 176 -13.97 3.18 1.73
C LEU A 176 -15.08 3.99 2.43
N LEU A 177 -16.01 3.31 3.10
CA LEU A 177 -17.08 3.94 3.87
C LEU A 177 -16.56 4.74 5.08
N MET A 178 -15.44 4.34 5.67
CA MET A 178 -14.85 5.02 6.84
C MET A 178 -14.36 6.44 6.54
N ARG A 179 -14.07 6.77 5.25
CA ARG A 179 -13.46 8.03 4.83
C ARG A 179 -12.27 8.48 5.71
N PRO A 180 -11.23 7.64 5.84
CA PRO A 180 -10.06 7.99 6.65
C PRO A 180 -9.29 9.16 6.02
N ASP A 181 -8.46 9.84 6.81
CA ASP A 181 -7.54 10.88 6.34
C ASP A 181 -6.41 10.33 5.47
N ALA A 182 -6.08 9.05 5.64
CA ALA A 182 -5.15 8.31 4.81
C ALA A 182 -5.65 6.90 4.50
N LEU A 183 -5.43 6.44 3.28
CA LEU A 183 -5.85 5.14 2.78
C LEU A 183 -4.64 4.33 2.33
N LEU A 184 -4.49 3.13 2.87
CA LEU A 184 -3.46 2.16 2.51
C LEU A 184 -4.14 0.99 1.80
N LEU A 185 -3.82 0.75 0.53
CA LEU A 185 -4.46 -0.29 -0.27
C LEU A 185 -3.44 -1.30 -0.79
N ASP A 186 -3.52 -2.55 -0.32
CA ASP A 186 -2.65 -3.63 -0.81
C ASP A 186 -3.33 -4.43 -1.93
N GLU A 187 -2.92 -4.17 -3.18
CA GLU A 187 -3.46 -4.79 -4.40
C GLU A 187 -5.01 -4.70 -4.50
N PRO A 188 -5.60 -3.49 -4.45
CA PRO A 188 -7.05 -3.32 -4.36
C PRO A 188 -7.81 -3.72 -5.63
N THR A 189 -7.11 -3.82 -6.76
CA THR A 189 -7.68 -4.25 -8.04
C THR A 189 -7.86 -5.76 -8.12
N ASN A 190 -7.28 -6.52 -7.18
CA ASN A 190 -7.46 -7.96 -7.16
C ASN A 190 -8.92 -8.33 -6.91
N HIS A 191 -9.40 -9.32 -7.65
CA HIS A 191 -10.78 -9.80 -7.58
C HIS A 191 -11.84 -8.77 -8.02
N LEU A 192 -11.44 -7.63 -8.60
CA LEU A 192 -12.33 -6.67 -9.24
C LEU A 192 -12.45 -6.96 -10.74
N ASP A 193 -13.64 -6.74 -11.27
CA ASP A 193 -13.91 -6.69 -12.70
C ASP A 193 -13.67 -5.28 -13.24
N ILE A 194 -13.61 -5.15 -14.57
CA ILE A 194 -13.21 -3.89 -15.23
C ILE A 194 -14.12 -2.73 -14.82
N GLU A 195 -15.43 -2.94 -14.70
CA GLU A 195 -16.36 -1.88 -14.30
C GLU A 195 -16.09 -1.40 -12.86
N SER A 196 -15.88 -2.34 -11.93
CA SER A 196 -15.51 -2.03 -10.55
C SER A 196 -14.15 -1.34 -10.43
N ILE A 197 -13.17 -1.71 -11.27
CA ILE A 197 -11.85 -1.03 -11.31
C ILE A 197 -12.04 0.42 -11.76
N ILE A 198 -12.79 0.66 -12.84
CA ILE A 198 -13.05 2.01 -13.34
C ILE A 198 -13.80 2.85 -12.29
N TRP A 199 -14.76 2.25 -11.57
CA TRP A 199 -15.45 2.93 -10.47
C TRP A 199 -14.47 3.29 -9.34
N LEU A 200 -13.64 2.34 -8.91
CA LEU A 200 -12.65 2.53 -7.86
C LEU A 200 -11.63 3.62 -8.24
N GLU A 201 -11.17 3.65 -9.50
CA GLU A 201 -10.29 4.70 -10.00
C GLU A 201 -10.90 6.09 -9.81
N ARG A 202 -12.18 6.27 -10.17
CA ARG A 202 -12.89 7.56 -10.00
C ARG A 202 -13.01 7.92 -8.52
N PHE A 203 -13.41 6.96 -7.69
CA PHE A 203 -13.53 7.15 -6.24
C PHE A 203 -12.20 7.61 -5.62
N LEU A 204 -11.11 6.91 -5.94
CA LEU A 204 -9.78 7.25 -5.43
C LEU A 204 -9.21 8.52 -6.07
N HIS A 205 -9.69 8.90 -7.26
CA HIS A 205 -9.32 10.16 -7.87
C HIS A 205 -9.87 11.35 -7.06
N GLU A 206 -11.10 11.25 -6.57
CA GLU A 206 -11.78 12.28 -5.76
C GLU A 206 -11.35 12.27 -4.28
N PHE A 207 -10.62 11.24 -3.83
CA PHE A 207 -10.12 11.15 -2.47
C PHE A 207 -9.05 12.21 -2.17
N GLU A 208 -9.35 13.10 -1.23
CA GLU A 208 -8.45 14.21 -0.83
C GLU A 208 -7.40 13.83 0.23
N GLY A 209 -7.53 12.64 0.82
CA GLY A 209 -6.60 12.13 1.83
C GLY A 209 -5.24 11.74 1.26
N ALA A 210 -4.36 11.22 2.11
CA ALA A 210 -3.12 10.59 1.64
C ALA A 210 -3.42 9.17 1.16
N LEU A 211 -3.14 8.86 -0.10
CA LEU A 211 -3.33 7.53 -0.67
C LEU A 211 -1.98 6.85 -0.86
N ILE A 212 -1.79 5.66 -0.31
CA ILE A 212 -0.64 4.80 -0.57
C ILE A 212 -1.15 3.44 -1.02
N LEU A 213 -0.77 2.99 -2.21
CA LEU A 213 -1.30 1.75 -2.76
C LEU A 213 -0.23 0.91 -3.45
N THR A 214 -0.43 -0.40 -3.46
CA THR A 214 0.32 -1.35 -4.29
C THR A 214 -0.61 -1.85 -5.39
N SER A 215 -0.09 -2.04 -6.59
CA SER A 215 -0.84 -2.71 -7.65
C SER A 215 0.12 -3.30 -8.67
N HIS A 216 -0.23 -4.46 -9.21
CA HIS A 216 0.38 -5.02 -10.41
C HIS A 216 -0.20 -4.42 -11.71
N ASP A 217 -1.32 -3.70 -11.65
CA ASP A 217 -1.92 -3.01 -12.80
C ASP A 217 -1.23 -1.66 -13.02
N ARG A 218 -0.40 -1.61 -14.07
CA ARG A 218 0.38 -0.42 -14.44
C ARG A 218 -0.52 0.73 -14.89
N GLU A 219 -1.59 0.40 -15.60
CA GLU A 219 -2.53 1.37 -16.16
C GLU A 219 -3.34 2.03 -15.03
N PHE A 220 -3.78 1.23 -14.06
CA PHE A 220 -4.41 1.72 -12.83
C PHE A 220 -3.46 2.67 -12.05
N LEU A 221 -2.20 2.27 -11.86
CA LEU A 221 -1.20 3.13 -11.22
C LEU A 221 -1.02 4.44 -11.98
N ASN A 222 -0.79 4.37 -13.30
CA ASN A 222 -0.49 5.53 -14.13
C ASN A 222 -1.62 6.57 -14.14
N ARG A 223 -2.88 6.12 -14.06
CA ARG A 223 -4.06 7.02 -13.99
C ARG A 223 -4.26 7.69 -12.64
N LEU A 224 -3.73 7.11 -11.56
CA LEU A 224 -4.07 7.51 -10.20
C LEU A 224 -2.90 8.19 -9.46
N VAL A 225 -1.69 7.65 -9.56
CA VAL A 225 -0.57 8.04 -8.72
C VAL A 225 0.17 9.25 -9.29
N THR A 226 0.61 10.14 -8.40
CA THR A 226 1.45 11.30 -8.74
C THR A 226 2.88 11.14 -8.24
N LYS A 227 3.14 10.07 -7.49
CA LYS A 227 4.41 9.75 -6.87
C LYS A 227 4.57 8.24 -6.84
N ILE A 228 5.76 7.75 -7.17
CA ILE A 228 6.14 6.34 -7.03
C ILE A 228 7.22 6.22 -5.96
N VAL A 229 7.06 5.27 -5.06
CA VAL A 229 8.10 4.87 -4.11
C VAL A 229 8.53 3.45 -4.47
N GLU A 230 9.74 3.31 -4.99
CA GLU A 230 10.35 2.02 -5.29
C GLU A 230 11.03 1.45 -4.06
N ILE A 231 10.71 0.19 -3.76
CA ILE A 231 11.39 -0.63 -2.78
C ILE A 231 12.36 -1.55 -3.51
N ASP A 232 13.66 -1.31 -3.35
CA ASP A 232 14.70 -2.17 -3.90
C ASP A 232 15.84 -2.41 -2.90
N SER A 233 16.10 -3.68 -2.60
CA SER A 233 17.19 -4.16 -1.74
C SER A 233 17.41 -3.40 -0.43
N GLY A 234 16.33 -3.05 0.27
CA GLY A 234 16.41 -2.35 1.55
C GLY A 234 16.19 -0.84 1.47
N GLU A 235 16.26 -0.24 0.28
CA GLU A 235 16.15 1.20 0.10
C GLU A 235 14.78 1.61 -0.45
N LEU A 236 14.33 2.81 -0.06
CA LEU A 236 13.14 3.45 -0.59
C LEU A 236 13.55 4.64 -1.45
N THR A 237 13.29 4.55 -2.76
CA THR A 237 13.56 5.63 -3.71
C THR A 237 12.27 6.28 -4.16
N THR A 238 12.14 7.59 -3.97
CA THR A 238 10.94 8.34 -4.36
C THR A 238 11.14 9.00 -5.72
N TYR A 239 10.18 8.80 -6.62
CA TYR A 239 10.08 9.44 -7.93
C TYR A 239 8.81 10.29 -7.95
N SER A 240 8.93 11.55 -8.38
CA SER A 240 7.78 12.44 -8.56
C SER A 240 7.30 12.35 -10.01
N GLY A 241 6.08 11.84 -10.22
CA GLY A 241 5.54 11.54 -11.53
C GLY A 241 4.67 10.28 -11.52
N ASP A 242 4.14 9.97 -12.68
CA ASP A 242 3.35 8.78 -12.95
C ASP A 242 4.23 7.52 -13.07
N TYR A 243 3.60 6.37 -13.33
CA TYR A 243 4.30 5.09 -13.44
C TYR A 243 5.26 5.07 -14.64
N ASP A 244 4.84 5.63 -15.78
CA ASP A 244 5.67 5.70 -16.99
C ASP A 244 6.92 6.57 -16.80
N PHE A 245 6.79 7.68 -16.08
CA PHE A 245 7.92 8.52 -15.71
C PHE A 245 8.91 7.75 -14.86
N TYR A 246 8.44 7.03 -13.85
CA TYR A 246 9.27 6.15 -13.03
C TYR A 246 9.99 5.10 -13.90
N GLU A 247 9.31 4.39 -14.80
CA GLU A 247 9.95 3.37 -15.65
C GLU A 247 11.05 3.97 -16.54
N ARG A 248 10.79 5.15 -17.13
CA ARG A 248 11.81 5.88 -17.92
C ARG A 248 13.00 6.30 -17.09
N GLN A 249 12.77 6.90 -15.91
CA GLN A 249 13.84 7.33 -15.02
C GLN A 249 14.68 6.15 -14.56
N ARG A 250 14.03 5.04 -14.16
CA ARG A 250 14.74 3.86 -13.69
C ARG A 250 15.57 3.21 -14.80
N ALA A 251 15.04 3.11 -16.02
CA ALA A 251 15.79 2.61 -17.17
C ALA A 251 17.04 3.47 -17.48
N LEU A 252 16.93 4.81 -17.38
CA LEU A 252 18.07 5.71 -17.55
C LEU A 252 19.13 5.51 -16.47
N LEU A 253 18.71 5.36 -15.21
CA LEU A 253 19.60 5.08 -14.08
C LEU A 253 20.31 3.74 -14.25
N ASP A 254 19.58 2.69 -14.65
CA ASP A 254 20.14 1.35 -14.89
C ASP A 254 21.23 1.41 -15.97
N VAL A 255 21.00 2.13 -17.08
CA VAL A 255 21.99 2.31 -18.15
C VAL A 255 23.22 3.07 -17.66
N GLN A 256 23.03 4.14 -16.88
CA GLN A 256 24.14 4.93 -16.33
C GLN A 256 24.98 4.11 -15.35
N GLN A 257 24.34 3.36 -14.45
CA GLN A 257 25.01 2.48 -13.50
C GLN A 257 25.79 1.37 -14.21
N GLN A 258 25.20 0.73 -15.22
CA GLN A 258 25.89 -0.28 -16.04
C GLN A 258 27.11 0.29 -16.75
N ALA A 259 26.98 1.45 -17.39
CA ALA A 259 28.10 2.11 -18.05
C ALA A 259 29.22 2.49 -17.07
N GLN A 260 28.87 2.99 -15.87
CA GLN A 260 29.83 3.31 -14.83
C GLN A 260 30.53 2.05 -14.30
N PHE A 261 29.78 0.97 -14.08
CA PHE A 261 30.32 -0.32 -13.65
C PHE A 261 31.29 -0.90 -14.68
N ASP A 262 30.94 -0.91 -15.96
CA ASP A 262 31.80 -1.44 -17.04
C ASP A 262 33.07 -0.60 -17.22
N ARG A 263 32.97 0.72 -17.09
CA ARG A 263 34.14 1.62 -17.09
C ARG A 263 35.06 1.33 -15.92
N GLN A 264 34.52 1.15 -14.72
CA GLN A 264 35.32 0.84 -13.55
C GLN A 264 35.95 -0.55 -13.65
N LYS A 265 35.19 -1.56 -14.08
CA LYS A 265 35.68 -2.93 -14.29
C LYS A 265 36.82 -2.99 -15.31
N SER A 266 36.67 -2.30 -16.45
CA SER A 266 37.72 -2.25 -17.47
C SER A 266 38.97 -1.48 -17.00
N MET A 267 38.80 -0.43 -16.18
CA MET A 267 39.92 0.29 -15.57
C MET A 267 40.66 -0.60 -14.56
N LEU A 268 39.94 -1.28 -13.66
CA LEU A 268 40.51 -2.21 -12.69
C LEU A 268 41.26 -3.35 -13.39
N ALA A 269 40.67 -3.96 -14.42
CA ALA A 269 41.31 -5.03 -15.19
C ALA A 269 42.63 -4.58 -15.85
N LYS A 270 42.72 -3.34 -16.35
CA LYS A 270 43.96 -2.79 -16.90
C LYS A 270 45.03 -2.58 -15.83
N GLU A 271 44.65 -2.09 -14.65
CA GLU A 271 45.56 -1.90 -13.52
C GLU A 271 46.07 -3.25 -12.99
N GLU A 272 45.18 -4.23 -12.83
CA GLU A 272 45.53 -5.60 -12.41
C GLU A 272 46.46 -6.28 -13.41
N ALA A 273 46.20 -6.15 -14.72
CA ALA A 273 47.08 -6.68 -15.76
C ALA A 273 48.47 -6.03 -15.73
N PHE A 274 48.56 -4.72 -15.47
CA PHE A 274 49.84 -4.03 -15.30
C PHE A 274 50.58 -4.55 -14.07
N ILE A 275 49.90 -4.64 -12.93
CA ILE A 275 50.47 -5.18 -11.69
C ILE A 275 50.99 -6.60 -11.95
N ALA A 276 50.18 -7.48 -12.53
CA ALA A 276 50.57 -8.87 -12.82
C ALA A 276 51.80 -8.96 -13.74
N ARG A 277 51.86 -8.14 -14.80
CA ARG A 277 52.96 -8.14 -15.77
C ARG A 277 54.27 -7.64 -15.19
N PHE A 278 54.22 -6.68 -14.27
CA PHE A 278 55.41 -5.97 -13.77
C PHE A 278 55.77 -6.30 -12.31
N LYS A 279 54.99 -7.16 -11.62
CA LYS A 279 55.22 -7.56 -10.21
C LYS A 279 56.62 -8.10 -9.94
N ALA A 280 57.20 -8.81 -10.90
CA ALA A 280 58.52 -9.45 -10.78
C ALA A 280 59.70 -8.56 -11.26
N ARG A 281 59.44 -7.36 -11.79
CA ARG A 281 60.50 -6.47 -12.32
C ARG A 281 60.85 -5.38 -11.31
N ALA A 282 62.07 -5.43 -10.78
CA ALA A 282 62.57 -4.45 -9.82
C ALA A 282 62.50 -2.99 -10.34
N SER A 283 62.68 -2.77 -11.65
CA SER A 283 62.63 -1.44 -12.27
C SER A 283 61.26 -0.76 -12.18
N HIS A 284 60.17 -1.51 -11.97
CA HIS A 284 58.80 -0.98 -11.88
C HIS A 284 58.18 -1.13 -10.49
N ALA A 285 58.96 -1.52 -9.47
CA ALA A 285 58.47 -1.80 -8.12
C ALA A 285 57.69 -0.61 -7.51
N ALA A 286 58.20 0.62 -7.65
CA ALA A 286 57.52 1.82 -7.15
C ALA A 286 56.17 2.08 -7.86
N GLN A 287 56.09 1.87 -9.18
CA GLN A 287 54.85 2.03 -9.95
C GLN A 287 53.81 0.95 -9.62
N VAL A 288 54.25 -0.30 -9.44
CA VAL A 288 53.37 -1.40 -9.03
C VAL A 288 52.80 -1.14 -7.64
N GLN A 289 53.63 -0.73 -6.68
CA GLN A 289 53.17 -0.39 -5.32
C GLN A 289 52.19 0.79 -5.31
N SER A 290 52.43 1.82 -6.13
CA SER A 290 51.49 2.94 -6.28
C SER A 290 50.14 2.51 -6.84
N ARG A 291 50.11 1.59 -7.81
CA ARG A 291 48.88 1.11 -8.44
C ARG A 291 48.10 0.15 -7.53
N ILE A 292 48.78 -0.71 -6.77
CA ILE A 292 48.15 -1.55 -5.72
C ILE A 292 47.41 -0.65 -4.73
N LYS A 293 48.08 0.37 -4.16
CA LYS A 293 47.45 1.32 -3.24
C LYS A 293 46.29 2.08 -3.86
N LYS A 294 46.35 2.36 -5.17
CA LYS A 294 45.26 3.03 -5.90
C LYS A 294 44.05 2.11 -6.06
N VAL A 295 44.27 0.85 -6.45
CA VAL A 295 43.21 -0.18 -6.58
C VAL A 295 42.54 -0.45 -5.24
N ASP A 296 43.31 -0.58 -4.15
CA ASP A 296 42.78 -0.84 -2.81
C ASP A 296 41.93 0.32 -2.24
N LYS A 297 42.18 1.55 -2.72
CA LYS A 297 41.45 2.75 -2.30
C LYS A 297 40.19 3.03 -3.13
N ILE A 298 40.01 2.35 -4.25
CA ILE A 298 38.84 2.56 -5.10
C ILE A 298 37.66 1.81 -4.48
N GLU A 299 36.63 2.55 -4.06
CA GLU A 299 35.33 1.95 -3.75
C GLU A 299 34.75 1.30 -5.01
N LYS A 300 34.49 -0.01 -4.93
CA LYS A 300 33.96 -0.78 -6.04
C LYS A 300 32.48 -0.42 -6.20
N VAL A 301 32.12 0.06 -7.39
CA VAL A 301 30.74 0.20 -7.82
C VAL A 301 30.14 -1.20 -7.87
N GLN A 302 29.01 -1.39 -7.20
CA GLN A 302 28.29 -2.65 -7.25
C GLN A 302 27.77 -2.88 -8.68
N PRO A 303 27.73 -4.13 -9.17
CA PRO A 303 27.09 -4.42 -10.45
C PRO A 303 25.64 -3.92 -10.41
N PRO A 304 25.14 -3.29 -11.49
CA PRO A 304 23.73 -2.93 -11.56
C PRO A 304 22.88 -4.19 -11.41
N ARG A 305 21.81 -4.06 -10.64
CA ARG A 305 20.98 -5.19 -10.23
C ARG A 305 20.06 -5.55 -11.38
N SER A 306 20.31 -6.66 -12.07
CA SER A 306 19.34 -7.15 -13.06
C SER A 306 18.17 -7.84 -12.34
N ARG A 307 16.97 -7.28 -12.45
CA ARG A 307 15.76 -8.09 -12.24
C ARG A 307 15.76 -9.14 -13.34
N LYS A 308 15.83 -10.43 -12.97
CA LYS A 308 15.63 -11.53 -13.92
C LYS A 308 14.20 -11.41 -14.46
N VAL A 309 14.05 -10.79 -15.63
CA VAL A 309 12.83 -10.91 -16.41
C VAL A 309 12.84 -12.34 -16.93
N VAL A 310 11.96 -13.17 -16.37
CA VAL A 310 11.73 -14.50 -16.93
C VAL A 310 10.91 -14.26 -18.19
N GLU A 311 11.53 -14.37 -19.36
CA GLU A 311 10.81 -14.37 -20.62
C GLU A 311 9.97 -15.65 -20.68
N PHE A 312 8.64 -15.49 -20.59
CA PHE A 312 7.70 -16.56 -20.84
C PHE A 312 7.26 -16.49 -22.29
N GLU A 313 7.62 -17.51 -23.06
CA GLU A 313 7.06 -17.71 -24.39
C GLU A 313 5.75 -18.49 -24.25
N PHE A 314 4.62 -17.78 -24.39
CA PHE A 314 3.32 -18.42 -24.47
C PHE A 314 3.15 -19.01 -25.87
N ARG A 315 3.13 -20.34 -25.96
CA ARG A 315 2.76 -21.01 -27.21
C ARG A 315 1.32 -20.64 -27.57
N ALA A 316 1.09 -20.30 -28.83
CA ALA A 316 -0.26 -20.12 -29.34
C ALA A 316 -1.05 -21.42 -29.06
N PRO A 317 -2.20 -21.37 -28.38
CA PRO A 317 -3.01 -22.56 -28.18
C PRO A 317 -3.46 -23.09 -29.55
N PRO A 318 -3.55 -24.43 -29.73
CA PRO A 318 -4.17 -24.98 -30.93
C PRO A 318 -5.60 -24.43 -31.04
N ARG A 319 -6.06 -24.21 -32.27
CA ARG A 319 -7.45 -23.80 -32.51
C ARG A 319 -8.36 -24.90 -31.95
N SER A 320 -9.40 -24.49 -31.21
CA SER A 320 -10.46 -25.40 -30.78
C SER A 320 -11.06 -26.09 -32.01
N GLY A 321 -10.76 -27.38 -32.20
CA GLY A 321 -11.30 -28.19 -33.30
C GLY A 321 -10.28 -28.79 -34.28
N GLU A 322 -8.97 -28.69 -34.03
CA GLU A 322 -7.94 -29.53 -34.67
C GLU A 322 -7.35 -30.56 -33.70
#